data_AF-A0A497K2R6-F1
#
_entry.id   AF-A0A497K2R6-F1
#
_cell.length_a   1.000
_cell.length_b   1.000
_cell.length_c   1.000
_cell.angle_alpha   90.00
_cell.angle_beta   90.00
_cell.angle_gamma   90.00
#
_symmetry.space_group_name_H-M   'P 1'
#
loop_
_entity.id
_entity.type
_entity.pdbx_description
1 polymer ?
#
loop_
_entity_poly.entity_id
_entity_poly.type
_entity_poly.pdbx_seq_one_letter_code
_entity_poly.pdbx_strand_id
1 'polypeptide(L)'
;MKESMLRTIEAIIALSATYMAAVTMVQTTLYGKLLDKVSNYFGPSLDPYLSYISIGIIFGVLFLSFTFWRKGDEIWFGRLFNLNMLMFFPAVLDFSTFNWVGLIFDLTPIPGVSGLWVFGVGLLLQVTYLSLRYTVRFRYTREELEGRGANEEDIDAVTRGQVGYVMLLVTLTIVATSIVYVSIPYITQFSADWLSTLPAPHMLVGLLVVVLIAATLIYYLRSQED
;
A
#
# COMPACT_ATOMS: atom_id res chain seq x y z
N MET A 1 -0.20 -27.12 9.35
CA MET A 1 -0.14 -26.64 7.92
C MET A 1 1.33 -26.61 7.53
N LYS A 2 1.75 -27.27 6.44
CA LYS A 2 3.20 -27.37 6.11
C LYS A 2 3.78 -25.98 5.81
N GLU A 3 4.93 -25.66 6.39
CA GLU A 3 5.65 -24.37 6.23
C GLU A 3 5.80 -23.95 4.76
N SER A 4 6.02 -24.91 3.87
CA SER A 4 6.08 -24.70 2.41
C SER A 4 4.83 -24.03 1.83
N MET A 5 3.63 -24.33 2.37
CA MET A 5 2.38 -23.71 1.93
C MET A 5 2.32 -22.24 2.34
N LEU A 6 2.73 -21.91 3.56
CA LEU A 6 2.77 -20.54 4.08
C LEU A 6 3.77 -19.69 3.28
N ARG A 7 4.97 -20.22 3.00
CA ARG A 7 5.97 -19.56 2.15
C ARG A 7 5.49 -19.34 0.72
N THR A 8 4.72 -20.27 0.16
CA THR A 8 4.11 -20.13 -1.18
C THR A 8 3.06 -19.01 -1.18
N ILE A 9 2.21 -18.94 -0.17
CA ILE A 9 1.22 -17.88 -0.02
C ILE A 9 1.90 -16.52 0.13
N GLU A 10 2.94 -16.42 0.96
CA GLU A 10 3.76 -15.20 1.09
C GLU A 10 4.30 -14.76 -0.28
N ALA A 11 4.83 -15.69 -1.07
CA ALA A 11 5.41 -15.40 -2.39
C ALA A 11 4.36 -14.85 -3.36
N ILE A 12 3.20 -15.52 -3.44
CA ILE A 12 2.11 -15.13 -4.33
C ILE A 12 1.63 -13.73 -3.97
N ILE A 13 1.38 -13.47 -2.69
CA ILE A 13 0.89 -12.18 -2.20
C ILE A 13 1.93 -11.08 -2.45
N ALA A 14 3.20 -11.32 -2.11
CA ALA A 14 4.31 -10.39 -2.33
C ALA A 14 4.49 -10.02 -3.81
N LEU A 15 4.55 -11.02 -4.70
CA LEU A 15 4.74 -10.81 -6.13
C LEU A 15 3.52 -10.14 -6.78
N SER A 16 2.31 -10.54 -6.41
CA SER A 16 1.07 -9.94 -6.93
C SER A 16 0.97 -8.47 -6.54
N ALA A 17 1.23 -8.14 -5.27
CA ALA A 17 1.25 -6.77 -4.78
C ALA A 17 2.29 -5.90 -5.50
N THR A 18 3.49 -6.46 -5.68
CA THR A 18 4.59 -5.77 -6.37
C THR A 18 4.26 -5.53 -7.84
N TYR A 19 3.71 -6.54 -8.52
CA TYR A 19 3.28 -6.43 -9.90
C TYR A 19 2.24 -5.33 -10.06
N MET A 20 1.19 -5.33 -9.22
CA MET A 20 0.13 -4.34 -9.28
C MET A 20 0.64 -2.92 -8.98
N ALA A 21 1.54 -2.76 -8.01
CA ALA A 21 2.18 -1.48 -7.72
C ALA A 21 3.04 -0.98 -8.90
N ALA A 22 3.84 -1.85 -9.50
CA ALA A 22 4.70 -1.52 -10.64
C ALA A 22 3.89 -1.17 -11.90
N VAL A 23 2.85 -1.94 -12.21
CA VAL A 23 1.92 -1.63 -13.32
C VAL A 23 1.22 -0.29 -13.08
N THR A 24 0.79 -0.03 -11.86
CA THR A 24 0.16 1.26 -11.52
C THR A 24 1.16 2.40 -11.70
N MET A 25 2.40 2.25 -11.23
CA MET A 25 3.46 3.27 -11.39
C MET A 25 3.66 3.68 -12.85
N VAL A 26 3.77 2.71 -13.77
CA VAL A 26 4.02 3.02 -15.20
C VAL A 26 2.82 3.67 -15.90
N GLN A 27 1.65 3.69 -15.27
CA GLN A 27 0.43 4.32 -15.78
C GLN A 27 0.15 5.70 -15.15
N THR A 28 1.07 6.21 -14.31
CA THR A 28 0.94 7.52 -13.66
C THR A 28 1.44 8.65 -14.54
N THR A 29 0.89 9.85 -14.31
CA THR A 29 1.27 11.08 -15.02
C THR A 29 2.75 11.40 -14.83
N LEU A 30 3.26 11.23 -13.61
CA LEU A 30 4.68 11.45 -13.28
C LEU A 30 5.60 10.56 -14.13
N TYR A 31 5.25 9.28 -14.27
CA TYR A 31 6.06 8.34 -15.05
C TYR A 31 6.05 8.70 -16.54
N GLY A 32 4.88 9.01 -17.11
CA GLY A 32 4.78 9.46 -18.50
C GLY A 32 5.66 10.68 -18.78
N LYS A 33 5.66 11.66 -17.87
CA LYS A 33 6.49 12.87 -18.01
C LYS A 33 7.99 12.62 -17.85
N LEU A 34 8.37 11.66 -17.02
CA LEU A 34 9.78 11.22 -16.95
C LEU A 34 10.21 10.56 -18.25
N LEU A 35 9.36 9.69 -18.83
CA LEU A 35 9.62 9.10 -20.14
C LEU A 35 9.72 10.15 -21.25
N ASP A 36 8.81 11.13 -21.29
CA ASP A 36 8.86 12.23 -22.27
C ASP A 36 10.18 12.99 -22.18
N LYS A 37 10.69 13.27 -20.98
CA LYS A 37 11.99 13.94 -20.80
C LYS A 37 13.16 13.09 -21.26
N VAL A 38 13.11 11.78 -21.00
CA VAL A 38 14.14 10.84 -21.47
C VAL A 38 14.13 10.79 -23.00
N SER A 39 12.96 10.66 -23.63
CA SER A 39 12.85 10.69 -25.09
C SER A 39 13.38 12.01 -25.67
N ASN A 40 13.00 13.16 -25.11
CA ASN A 40 13.48 14.47 -25.57
C ASN A 40 15.00 14.65 -25.43
N TYR A 41 15.64 14.02 -24.44
CA TYR A 41 17.08 14.11 -24.23
C TYR A 41 17.88 13.20 -25.17
N PHE A 42 17.40 11.97 -25.40
CA PHE A 42 18.11 10.98 -26.22
C PHE A 42 17.66 10.95 -27.69
N GLY A 43 16.59 11.67 -28.02
CA GLY A 43 16.07 11.86 -29.37
C GLY A 43 14.97 10.85 -29.79
N PRO A 44 14.31 11.10 -30.94
CA PRO A 44 13.14 10.33 -31.42
C PRO A 44 13.42 8.85 -31.69
N SER A 45 14.70 8.46 -31.76
CA SER A 45 15.11 7.07 -31.96
C SER A 45 14.75 6.17 -30.77
N LEU A 46 14.42 6.75 -29.61
CA LEU A 46 14.09 6.02 -28.39
C LEU A 46 12.58 5.74 -28.23
N ASP A 47 11.71 6.44 -28.96
CA ASP A 47 10.25 6.31 -28.87
C ASP A 47 9.73 4.87 -29.06
N PRO A 48 10.24 4.07 -30.03
CA PRO A 48 9.80 2.68 -30.20
C PRO A 48 10.20 1.78 -29.03
N TYR A 49 11.19 2.19 -28.23
CA TYR A 49 11.76 1.39 -27.16
C TYR A 49 11.16 1.69 -25.78
N LEU A 50 10.41 2.79 -25.63
CA LEU A 50 9.87 3.24 -24.33
C LEU A 50 9.01 2.17 -23.64
N SER A 51 8.17 1.44 -24.40
CA SER A 51 7.36 0.35 -23.85
C SER A 51 8.20 -0.80 -23.28
N TYR A 52 9.34 -1.11 -23.90
CA TYR A 52 10.26 -2.14 -23.40
C TYR A 52 10.98 -1.69 -22.13
N ILE A 53 11.23 -0.39 -21.96
CA ILE A 53 11.77 0.18 -20.71
C ILE A 53 10.78 -0.04 -19.57
N SER A 54 9.49 0.27 -19.79
CA SER A 54 8.43 0.03 -18.79
C SER A 54 8.36 -1.44 -18.36
N ILE A 55 8.40 -2.36 -19.33
CA ILE A 55 8.41 -3.81 -19.08
C ILE A 55 9.67 -4.21 -18.30
N GLY A 56 10.83 -3.69 -18.70
CA GLY A 56 12.10 -3.93 -18.01
C GLY A 56 12.09 -3.48 -16.55
N ILE A 57 11.49 -2.32 -16.26
CA ILE A 57 11.30 -1.84 -14.87
C ILE A 57 10.41 -2.80 -14.10
N ILE A 58 9.26 -3.22 -14.65
CA ILE A 58 8.36 -4.17 -13.98
C ILE A 58 9.10 -5.47 -13.65
N PHE A 59 9.83 -6.05 -14.60
CA PHE A 59 10.62 -7.26 -14.35
C PHE A 59 11.72 -7.04 -13.32
N GLY A 60 12.43 -5.92 -13.38
CA GLY A 60 13.49 -5.57 -12.42
C GLY A 60 12.96 -5.47 -11.00
N VAL A 61 11.80 -4.83 -10.81
CA VAL A 61 11.16 -4.71 -9.50
C VAL A 61 10.62 -6.07 -9.02
N LEU A 62 10.01 -6.87 -9.89
CA LEU A 62 9.58 -8.23 -9.53
C LEU A 62 10.75 -9.11 -9.09
N PHE A 63 11.88 -9.00 -9.78
CA PHE A 63 13.11 -9.67 -9.37
C PHE A 63 13.56 -9.21 -7.98
N LEU A 64 13.59 -7.90 -7.72
CA LEU A 64 13.91 -7.36 -6.39
C LEU A 64 12.94 -7.88 -5.31
N SER A 65 11.64 -7.86 -5.59
CA SER A 65 10.62 -8.39 -4.68
C SER A 65 10.83 -9.86 -4.37
N PHE A 66 11.15 -10.68 -5.38
CA PHE A 66 11.52 -12.07 -5.18
C PHE A 66 12.77 -12.21 -4.29
N THR A 67 13.80 -11.37 -4.48
CA THR A 67 14.99 -11.40 -3.62
C THR A 67 14.68 -11.02 -2.16
N PHE A 68 13.78 -10.07 -1.93
CA PHE A 68 13.36 -9.66 -0.59
C PHE A 68 12.52 -10.75 0.07
N TRP A 69 11.59 -11.36 -0.67
CA TRP A 69 10.79 -12.48 -0.17
C TRP A 69 11.64 -13.70 0.18
N ARG A 70 12.65 -14.00 -0.64
CA ARG A 70 13.54 -15.14 -0.41
C ARG A 70 14.26 -15.02 0.94
N LYS A 71 14.68 -13.82 1.33
CA LYS A 71 15.32 -13.58 2.64
C LYS A 71 14.32 -13.73 3.79
N GLY A 72 13.09 -13.28 3.61
CA GLY A 72 11.97 -13.64 4.50
C GLY A 72 11.95 -13.00 5.88
N ASP A 73 13.00 -12.29 6.31
CA ASP A 73 13.02 -11.62 7.62
C ASP A 73 12.11 -10.38 7.65
N GLU A 74 11.74 -9.96 8.86
CA GLU A 74 10.92 -8.76 9.11
C GLU A 74 11.48 -7.51 8.41
N ILE A 75 12.80 -7.31 8.46
CA ILE A 75 13.48 -6.18 7.79
C ILE A 75 13.27 -6.22 6.28
N TRP A 76 13.33 -7.40 5.66
CA TRP A 76 13.20 -7.55 4.21
C TRP A 76 11.75 -7.42 3.75
N PHE A 77 10.78 -7.87 4.54
CA PHE A 77 9.37 -7.58 4.30
C PHE A 77 9.05 -6.09 4.50
N GLY A 78 9.66 -5.41 5.47
CA GLY A 78 9.58 -3.95 5.59
C GLY A 78 10.12 -3.23 4.34
N ARG A 79 11.24 -3.70 3.77
CA ARG A 79 11.78 -3.17 2.50
C ARG A 79 10.86 -3.44 1.31
N LEU A 80 10.23 -4.61 1.26
CA LEU A 80 9.25 -4.96 0.22
C LEU A 80 8.03 -4.04 0.29
N PHE A 81 7.53 -3.78 1.49
CA PHE A 81 6.44 -2.83 1.70
C PHE A 81 6.84 -1.42 1.26
N ASN A 82 8.01 -0.93 1.68
CA ASN A 82 8.51 0.39 1.29
C ASN A 82 8.69 0.52 -0.23
N LEU A 83 9.19 -0.52 -0.90
CA LEU A 83 9.32 -0.56 -2.35
C LEU A 83 7.94 -0.43 -3.03
N ASN A 84 6.96 -1.21 -2.58
CA ASN A 84 5.60 -1.17 -3.13
C ASN A 84 4.93 0.19 -2.89
N MET A 85 5.08 0.75 -1.69
CA MET A 85 4.55 2.08 -1.36
C MET A 85 5.21 3.17 -2.20
N LEU A 86 6.52 3.12 -2.40
CA LEU A 86 7.24 4.09 -3.24
C LEU A 86 6.75 4.08 -4.69
N MET A 87 6.51 2.89 -5.25
CA MET A 87 5.98 2.75 -6.61
C MET A 87 4.51 3.16 -6.73
N PHE A 88 3.71 2.90 -5.68
CA PHE A 88 2.29 3.24 -5.66
C PHE A 88 2.04 4.73 -5.35
N PHE A 89 2.98 5.39 -4.68
CA PHE A 89 2.85 6.78 -4.23
C PHE A 89 2.48 7.77 -5.35
N PRO A 90 3.08 7.74 -6.56
CA PRO A 90 2.69 8.64 -7.64
C PRO A 90 1.20 8.52 -8.03
N ALA A 91 0.61 7.33 -7.93
CA ALA A 91 -0.81 7.13 -8.20
C ALA A 91 -1.70 7.75 -7.11
N VAL A 92 -1.27 7.70 -5.85
CA VAL A 92 -1.97 8.42 -4.76
C VAL A 92 -1.95 9.92 -5.00
N LEU A 93 -0.83 10.46 -5.49
CA LEU A 93 -0.69 11.88 -5.80
C LEU A 93 -1.59 12.30 -6.97
N ASP A 94 -1.63 11.51 -8.05
CA ASP A 94 -2.48 11.78 -9.23
C ASP A 94 -3.98 11.86 -8.88
N PHE A 95 -4.42 11.10 -7.86
CA PHE A 95 -5.82 11.06 -7.40
C PHE A 95 -6.10 11.92 -6.17
N SER A 96 -5.09 12.56 -5.61
CA SER A 96 -5.31 13.51 -4.53
C SER A 96 -5.89 14.81 -5.08
N THR A 97 -6.68 15.51 -4.26
CA THR A 97 -7.19 16.85 -4.59
C THR A 97 -6.12 17.95 -4.60
N PHE A 98 -4.88 17.60 -4.26
CA PHE A 98 -3.77 18.53 -4.15
C PHE A 98 -2.86 18.38 -5.37
N ASN A 99 -2.67 19.45 -6.14
CA ASN A 99 -1.81 19.42 -7.32
C ASN A 99 -0.32 19.56 -6.95
N TRP A 100 0.23 18.62 -6.18
CA TRP A 100 1.66 18.64 -5.82
C TRP A 100 2.55 18.50 -7.04
N VAL A 101 2.06 17.77 -8.03
CA VAL A 101 2.73 17.56 -9.29
C VAL A 101 2.91 18.93 -9.98
N GLY A 102 1.86 19.77 -9.96
CA GLY A 102 1.84 21.21 -10.28
C GLY A 102 2.85 22.09 -9.54
N LEU A 103 3.25 21.73 -8.31
CA LEU A 103 4.25 22.47 -7.54
C LEU A 103 5.70 22.17 -7.99
N ILE A 104 5.94 21.01 -8.62
CA ILE A 104 7.26 20.57 -9.07
C ILE A 104 7.43 20.76 -10.59
N PHE A 105 6.35 20.57 -11.34
CA PHE A 105 6.25 20.81 -12.77
C PHE A 105 4.85 21.35 -13.04
N ASP A 106 4.66 22.29 -13.96
CA ASP A 106 3.32 22.78 -14.31
C ASP A 106 2.53 21.65 -15.00
N LEU A 107 1.85 20.83 -14.21
CA LEU A 107 1.33 19.53 -14.59
C LEU A 107 -0.16 19.46 -14.28
N THR A 108 -0.94 19.24 -15.34
CA THR A 108 -2.30 18.72 -15.25
C THR A 108 -2.22 17.20 -15.13
N PRO A 109 -2.77 16.59 -14.07
CA PRO A 109 -2.79 15.13 -13.94
C PRO A 109 -3.64 14.51 -15.05
N ILE A 110 -3.05 13.57 -15.80
CA ILE A 110 -3.74 12.77 -16.82
C ILE A 110 -3.47 11.29 -16.49
N PRO A 111 -4.04 10.77 -15.39
CA PRO A 111 -3.79 9.40 -14.97
C PRO A 111 -4.32 8.41 -16.00
N GLY A 112 -3.54 7.37 -16.31
CA GLY A 112 -3.95 6.26 -17.17
C GLY A 112 -4.82 5.20 -16.47
N VAL A 113 -5.06 5.36 -15.17
CA VAL A 113 -5.85 4.46 -14.31
C VAL A 113 -7.08 5.17 -13.76
N SER A 114 -8.04 4.41 -13.23
CA SER A 114 -9.21 4.97 -12.52
C SER A 114 -8.98 5.04 -11.01
N GLY A 115 -9.76 5.88 -10.31
CA GLY A 115 -9.69 5.96 -8.84
C GLY A 115 -10.01 4.63 -8.14
N LEU A 116 -10.93 3.84 -8.72
CA LEU A 116 -11.27 2.49 -8.23
C LEU A 116 -10.08 1.53 -8.35
N TRP A 117 -9.30 1.62 -9.44
CA TRP A 117 -8.08 0.84 -9.60
C TRP A 117 -7.07 1.17 -8.52
N VAL A 118 -6.79 2.47 -8.32
CA VAL A 118 -5.85 2.94 -7.29
C VAL A 118 -6.31 2.50 -5.91
N PHE A 119 -7.60 2.62 -5.59
CA PHE A 119 -8.17 2.11 -4.35
C PHE A 119 -7.95 0.60 -4.18
N GLY A 120 -8.25 -0.20 -5.20
CA GLY A 120 -8.08 -1.66 -5.18
C GLY A 120 -6.63 -2.09 -4.99
N VAL A 121 -5.68 -1.42 -5.67
CA VAL A 121 -4.24 -1.67 -5.47
C VAL A 121 -3.82 -1.26 -4.06
N GLY A 122 -4.27 -0.12 -3.55
CA GLY A 122 -4.02 0.30 -2.18
C GLY A 122 -4.50 -0.71 -1.14
N LEU A 123 -5.72 -1.25 -1.31
CA LEU A 123 -6.24 -2.34 -0.48
C LEU A 123 -5.36 -3.59 -0.56
N LEU A 124 -4.98 -4.01 -1.77
CA LEU A 124 -4.10 -5.17 -1.96
C LEU A 124 -2.78 -4.99 -1.22
N LEU A 125 -2.17 -3.79 -1.26
CA LEU A 125 -0.93 -3.50 -0.54
C LEU A 125 -1.11 -3.59 0.98
N GLN A 126 -2.23 -3.11 1.53
CA GLN A 126 -2.53 -3.23 2.96
C GLN A 126 -2.72 -4.69 3.39
N VAL A 127 -3.48 -5.46 2.61
CA VAL A 127 -3.67 -6.90 2.83
C VAL A 127 -2.32 -7.61 2.82
N THR A 128 -1.49 -7.32 1.82
CA THR A 128 -0.14 -7.88 1.66
C THR A 128 0.72 -7.59 2.87
N TYR A 129 0.75 -6.33 3.32
CA TYR A 129 1.53 -5.93 4.49
C TYR A 129 1.10 -6.67 5.76
N LEU A 130 -0.20 -6.71 6.04
CA LEU A 130 -0.73 -7.41 7.21
C LEU A 130 -0.42 -8.91 7.13
N SER A 131 -0.70 -9.55 6.00
CA SER A 131 -0.44 -10.98 5.82
C SER A 131 1.05 -11.31 6.01
N LEU A 132 1.97 -10.56 5.39
CA LEU A 132 3.41 -10.79 5.52
C LEU A 132 3.92 -10.53 6.94
N ARG A 133 3.46 -9.45 7.59
CA ARG A 133 3.90 -9.11 8.95
C ARG A 133 3.50 -10.19 9.95
N TYR A 134 2.26 -10.67 9.89
CA TYR A 134 1.80 -11.68 10.84
C TYR A 134 2.35 -13.08 10.53
N THR A 135 2.56 -13.42 9.26
CA THR A 135 3.19 -14.71 8.90
C THR A 135 4.62 -14.83 9.44
N VAL A 136 5.41 -13.76 9.43
CA VAL A 136 6.73 -13.75 10.12
C VAL A 136 6.56 -14.02 11.60
N ARG A 137 5.62 -13.33 12.26
CA ARG A 137 5.37 -13.52 13.69
C ARG A 137 4.96 -14.96 14.02
N PHE A 138 4.20 -15.61 13.15
CA PHE A 138 3.81 -17.01 13.32
C PHE A 138 5.01 -17.95 13.28
N ARG A 139 5.98 -17.70 12.40
CA ARG A 139 7.22 -18.50 12.35
C ARG A 139 8.02 -18.36 13.64
N TYR A 140 8.19 -17.14 14.15
CA TYR A 140 8.87 -16.94 15.44
C TYR A 140 8.15 -17.62 16.60
N THR A 141 6.81 -17.51 16.69
CA THR A 141 6.05 -18.21 17.73
C THR A 141 6.17 -19.73 17.58
N ARG A 142 6.19 -20.24 16.34
CA ARG A 142 6.35 -21.66 16.07
C ARG A 142 7.73 -22.16 16.52
N GLU A 143 8.80 -21.49 16.10
CA GLU A 143 10.18 -21.81 16.50
C GLU A 143 10.34 -21.76 18.03
N GLU A 144 9.70 -20.80 18.69
CA GLU A 144 9.70 -20.69 20.15
C GLU A 144 8.97 -21.86 20.82
N LEU A 145 7.80 -22.27 20.32
CA LEU A 145 7.04 -23.41 20.85
C LEU A 145 7.77 -24.73 20.60
N GLU A 146 8.35 -24.92 19.42
CA GLU A 146 9.20 -26.07 19.09
C GLU A 146 10.42 -26.13 20.02
N GLY A 147 11.09 -25.00 20.26
CA GLY A 147 12.20 -24.89 21.20
C GLY A 147 11.83 -25.17 22.67
N ARG A 148 10.57 -25.00 23.04
CA ARG A 148 10.02 -25.35 24.36
C ARG A 148 9.56 -26.81 24.46
N GLY A 149 9.67 -27.59 23.38
CA GLY A 149 9.27 -29.00 23.35
C GLY A 149 7.76 -29.21 23.24
N ALA A 150 7.02 -28.24 22.70
CA ALA A 150 5.60 -28.42 22.42
C ALA A 150 5.37 -29.50 21.35
N ASN A 151 4.26 -30.24 21.46
CA ASN A 151 3.90 -31.25 20.46
C ASN A 151 3.48 -30.59 19.15
N GLU A 152 3.72 -31.27 18.02
CA GLU A 152 3.34 -30.76 16.69
C GLU A 152 1.84 -30.45 16.58
N GLU A 153 0.98 -31.24 17.23
CA GLU A 153 -0.47 -31.01 17.24
C GLU A 153 -0.85 -29.68 17.90
N ASP A 154 -0.19 -29.34 19.01
CA ASP A 154 -0.41 -28.08 19.74
C ASP A 154 0.06 -26.89 18.92
N ILE A 155 1.24 -27.00 18.31
CA ILE A 155 1.81 -25.99 17.41
C ILE A 155 0.87 -25.72 16.23
N ASP A 156 0.33 -26.77 15.62
CA ASP A 156 -0.60 -26.65 14.48
C ASP A 156 -1.97 -26.10 14.91
N ALA A 157 -2.43 -26.36 16.15
CA ALA A 157 -3.63 -25.74 16.71
C ALA A 157 -3.44 -24.23 16.92
N VAL A 158 -2.34 -23.81 17.52
CA VAL A 158 -1.99 -22.38 17.71
C VAL A 158 -1.86 -21.67 16.36
N THR A 159 -1.15 -22.28 15.41
CA THR A 159 -0.97 -21.71 14.06
C THR A 159 -2.31 -21.52 13.35
N ARG A 160 -3.25 -22.47 13.46
CA ARG A 160 -4.59 -22.32 12.88
C ARG A 160 -5.37 -21.18 13.51
N GLY A 161 -5.33 -21.04 14.83
CA GLY A 161 -5.97 -19.92 15.54
C GLY A 161 -5.41 -18.56 15.10
N GLN A 162 -4.08 -18.48 14.99
CA GLN A 162 -3.36 -17.31 14.50
C GLN A 162 -3.74 -16.93 13.06
N VAL A 163 -3.78 -17.90 12.14
CA VAL A 163 -4.23 -17.68 10.75
C VAL A 163 -5.68 -17.19 10.71
N GLY A 164 -6.58 -17.81 11.49
CA GLY A 164 -7.97 -17.39 11.60
C GLY A 164 -8.11 -15.94 12.07
N TYR A 165 -7.34 -15.54 13.08
CA TYR A 165 -7.32 -14.17 13.59
C TYR A 165 -6.84 -13.16 12.53
N VAL A 166 -5.78 -13.49 11.77
CA VAL A 166 -5.30 -12.62 10.68
C VAL A 166 -6.33 -12.50 9.56
N MET A 167 -6.97 -13.59 9.17
CA MET A 167 -8.05 -13.53 8.17
C MET A 167 -9.19 -12.63 8.62
N LEU A 168 -9.56 -12.68 9.90
CA LEU A 168 -10.56 -11.77 10.47
C LEU A 168 -10.10 -10.31 10.39
N LEU A 169 -8.88 -10.00 10.84
CA LEU A 169 -8.32 -8.64 10.80
C LEU A 169 -8.25 -8.09 9.38
N VAL A 170 -7.76 -8.90 8.43
CA VAL A 170 -7.68 -8.55 7.01
C VAL A 170 -9.07 -8.27 6.45
N THR A 171 -10.05 -9.13 6.75
CA THR A 171 -11.44 -8.95 6.30
C THR A 171 -12.06 -7.68 6.86
N LEU A 172 -11.90 -7.43 8.17
CA LEU A 172 -12.40 -6.21 8.82
C LEU A 172 -11.75 -4.96 8.22
N THR A 173 -10.45 -5.01 7.92
CA THR A 173 -9.72 -3.91 7.28
C THR A 173 -10.29 -3.63 5.90
N ILE A 174 -10.46 -4.67 5.06
CA ILE A 174 -11.05 -4.53 3.73
C ILE A 174 -12.45 -3.91 3.82
N VAL A 175 -13.30 -4.43 4.70
CA VAL A 175 -14.68 -3.97 4.87
C VAL A 175 -14.69 -2.51 5.35
N ALA A 176 -13.95 -2.18 6.40
CA ALA A 176 -13.91 -0.83 6.96
C ALA A 176 -13.40 0.19 5.92
N THR A 177 -12.30 -0.12 5.23
CA THR A 177 -11.74 0.77 4.20
C THR A 177 -12.67 0.90 2.98
N SER A 178 -13.37 -0.16 2.59
CA SER A 178 -14.37 -0.11 1.52
C SER A 178 -15.60 0.71 1.89
N ILE A 179 -16.09 0.59 3.13
CA ILE A 179 -17.17 1.43 3.65
C ILE A 179 -16.75 2.90 3.58
N VAL A 180 -15.58 3.25 4.10
CA VAL A 180 -15.06 4.63 4.04
C VAL A 180 -15.02 5.13 2.59
N TYR A 181 -14.44 4.36 1.67
CA TYR A 181 -14.34 4.76 0.26
C TYR A 181 -15.71 5.02 -0.39
N VAL A 182 -16.68 4.12 -0.17
CA VAL A 182 -18.03 4.26 -0.72
C VAL A 182 -18.79 5.41 -0.04
N SER A 183 -18.55 5.66 1.25
CA SER A 183 -19.25 6.71 2.01
C SER A 183 -18.74 8.12 1.71
N ILE A 184 -17.47 8.31 1.32
CA ILE A 184 -16.87 9.63 1.03
C ILE A 184 -17.73 10.51 0.10
N PRO A 185 -18.20 10.08 -1.09
CA PRO A 185 -18.99 10.95 -1.96
C PRO A 185 -20.30 11.40 -1.31
N TYR A 186 -20.97 10.52 -0.58
CA TYR A 186 -22.22 10.85 0.13
C TYR A 186 -21.97 11.82 1.29
N ILE A 187 -20.92 11.60 2.07
CA ILE A 187 -20.51 12.50 3.15
C ILE A 187 -20.17 13.87 2.58
N THR A 188 -19.42 13.92 1.49
CA THR A 188 -19.00 15.18 0.84
C THR A 188 -20.21 15.94 0.33
N GLN A 189 -21.14 15.27 -0.35
CA GLN A 189 -22.36 15.91 -0.84
C GLN A 189 -23.24 16.44 0.31
N PHE A 190 -23.46 15.62 1.34
CA PHE A 190 -24.28 16.02 2.49
C PHE A 190 -23.65 17.17 3.28
N SER A 191 -22.33 17.13 3.46
CA SER A 191 -21.60 18.14 4.22
C SER A 191 -21.37 19.43 3.43
N ALA A 192 -21.29 19.40 2.10
CA ALA A 192 -21.08 20.59 1.27
C ALA A 192 -22.17 21.64 1.49
N ASP A 193 -23.44 21.22 1.49
CA ASP A 193 -24.59 22.13 1.68
C ASP A 193 -24.52 22.80 3.05
N TRP A 194 -24.26 22.03 4.12
CA TRP A 194 -24.13 22.56 5.47
C TRP A 194 -22.90 23.45 5.65
N LEU A 195 -21.74 23.01 5.17
CA LEU A 195 -20.49 23.75 5.28
C LEU A 195 -20.53 25.08 4.51
N SER A 196 -21.25 25.13 3.38
CA SER A 196 -21.39 26.36 2.59
C SER A 196 -22.08 27.51 3.33
N THR A 197 -22.87 27.19 4.36
CA THR A 197 -23.57 28.19 5.19
C THR A 197 -22.73 28.72 6.35
N LEU A 198 -21.60 28.08 6.66
CA LEU A 198 -20.77 28.42 7.80
C LEU A 198 -19.71 29.48 7.43
N PRO A 199 -19.51 30.51 8.27
CA PRO A 199 -18.41 31.46 8.06
C PRO A 199 -17.06 30.77 8.09
N ALA A 200 -16.16 31.16 7.19
CA ALA A 200 -14.81 30.60 7.05
C ALA A 200 -14.00 30.46 8.37
N PRO A 201 -14.09 31.38 9.35
CA PRO A 201 -13.40 31.21 10.64
C PRO A 201 -13.80 29.93 11.40
N HIS A 202 -15.07 29.52 11.33
CA HIS A 202 -15.55 28.31 12.00
C HIS A 202 -15.00 27.04 11.33
N MET A 203 -14.90 27.03 10.00
CA MET A 203 -14.27 25.94 9.26
C MET A 203 -12.79 25.78 9.63
N LEU A 204 -12.08 26.90 9.80
CA LEU A 204 -10.67 26.93 10.15
C LEU A 204 -10.41 26.38 11.58
N VAL A 205 -11.26 26.77 12.54
CA VAL A 205 -11.21 26.22 13.91
C VAL A 205 -11.54 24.73 13.90
N GLY A 206 -12.57 24.31 13.16
CA GLY A 206 -12.92 22.89 13.01
C GLY A 206 -11.78 22.05 12.45
N LEU A 207 -11.12 22.54 11.39
CA LEU A 207 -9.94 21.89 10.82
C LEU A 207 -8.80 21.77 11.85
N LEU A 208 -8.51 22.85 12.58
CA LEU A 208 -7.49 22.83 13.64
C LEU A 208 -7.80 21.80 14.72
N VAL A 209 -9.05 21.70 15.16
CA VAL A 209 -9.48 20.71 16.16
C VAL A 209 -9.29 19.29 15.64
N VAL A 210 -9.69 19.01 14.39
CA VAL A 210 -9.51 17.69 13.78
C VAL A 210 -8.02 17.32 13.68
N VAL A 211 -7.17 18.26 13.27
CA VAL A 211 -5.72 18.06 13.20
C VAL A 211 -5.13 17.80 14.59
N LEU A 212 -5.55 18.56 15.61
CA LEU A 212 -5.08 18.37 16.99
C LEU A 212 -5.53 17.04 17.58
N ILE A 213 -6.77 16.61 17.32
CA ILE A 213 -7.27 15.29 17.73
C ILE A 213 -6.43 14.19 17.07
N ALA A 214 -6.21 14.27 15.75
CA ALA A 214 -5.40 13.28 15.02
C ALA A 214 -3.96 13.24 15.55
N ALA A 215 -3.32 14.40 15.74
CA ALA A 215 -1.97 14.49 16.29
C ALA A 215 -1.87 13.91 17.70
N THR A 216 -2.86 14.20 18.56
CA THR A 216 -2.93 13.69 19.93
C THR A 216 -3.13 12.17 19.93
N LEU A 217 -3.98 11.65 19.05
CA LEU A 217 -4.21 10.21 18.92
C LEU A 217 -2.95 9.49 18.46
N ILE A 218 -2.23 10.04 17.47
CA ILE A 218 -0.94 9.49 17.01
C ILE A 218 0.08 9.51 18.15
N TYR A 219 0.18 10.62 18.88
CA TYR A 219 1.08 10.73 20.02
C TYR A 219 0.75 9.70 21.11
N TYR A 220 -0.52 9.56 21.45
CA TYR A 220 -1.00 8.59 22.42
C TYR A 220 -0.68 7.15 22.01
N LEU A 221 -1.00 6.77 20.76
CA LEU A 221 -0.72 5.44 20.25
C LEU A 221 0.78 5.13 20.24
N ARG A 222 1.62 6.10 19.87
CA ARG A 222 3.07 5.94 19.89
C ARG A 222 3.63 5.81 21.31
N SER A 223 3.09 6.57 22.27
CA SER A 223 3.51 6.49 23.68
C SER A 223 3.17 5.16 24.37
N GLN A 224 2.34 4.31 23.73
CA GLN A 224 2.02 2.97 24.22
C GLN A 224 2.93 1.88 23.61
N GLU A 225 3.75 2.23 22.61
CA GLU A 225 4.71 1.31 21.98
C GLU A 225 6.11 1.38 22.62
N ASP A 226 6.40 2.41 23.42
CA ASP A 226 7.61 2.57 24.25
C ASP A 226 7.37 2.08 25.70
#